data_AF-A0AAQ3NVG9-F1
#
_entry.id   AF-A0AAQ3NVG9-F1
#
_cell.length_a   1.000
_cell.length_b   1.000
_cell.length_c   1.000
_cell.angle_alpha   90.00
_cell.angle_beta   90.00
_cell.angle_gamma   90.00
#
_symmetry.space_group_name_H-M   'P 1'
#
loop_
_entity.id
_entity.type
_entity.pdbx_description
1 polymer ?
#
loop_
_entity_poly.entity_id
_entity_poly.type
_entity_poly.pdbx_seq_one_letter_code
_entity_poly.pdbx_strand_id
1 'polypeptide(L)'
;MLVRFNPSCLTLYHNPHHTAYFSKQVRVRCSYGKHMKRGGLGRPQIVPSVLGNSNSEGVSVFVVSDLHTDYAENLKWVECLSNVKHRNDVLLVAGDVAETYSKFVLTMSLLKERFEHVFYVPGNHDLWCRRDGQNYVDSLEKLSKLLDACKRIGVETNPKVIDEVGIVPLFSWYHESFDKEKDITGFRIPSLEMVTILLNS
;
A
#
# COMPACT_ATOMS: atom_id res chain seq x y z
N MET A 1 7.49 2.63 0.90
CA MET A 1 8.68 2.24 0.12
C MET A 1 8.25 2.12 -1.34
N LEU A 2 8.68 3.01 -2.26
CA LEU A 2 8.33 2.84 -3.68
C LEU A 2 9.26 1.81 -4.31
N VAL A 3 8.67 0.73 -4.83
CA VAL A 3 9.38 -0.30 -5.58
C VAL A 3 8.84 -0.27 -7.01
N ARG A 4 9.73 -0.21 -7.99
CA ARG A 4 9.42 -0.26 -9.42
C ARG A 4 9.58 -1.70 -9.90
N PHE A 5 8.55 -2.28 -10.49
CA PHE A 5 8.64 -3.56 -11.20
C PHE A 5 8.93 -3.30 -12.69
N ASN A 6 9.87 -4.07 -13.26
CA ASN A 6 10.21 -4.02 -14.68
C ASN A 6 10.13 -5.46 -15.22
N PRO A 7 9.14 -5.83 -16.05
CA PRO A 7 9.08 -7.16 -16.64
C PRO A 7 9.92 -7.16 -17.92
N SER A 8 11.21 -7.45 -17.79
CA SER A 8 12.04 -7.82 -18.94
C SER A 8 11.87 -9.32 -19.18
N CYS A 9 11.02 -9.66 -20.15
CA CYS A 9 10.98 -10.99 -20.75
C CYS A 9 12.36 -11.26 -21.40
N LEU A 10 13.12 -12.21 -20.85
CA LEU A 10 14.36 -12.69 -21.45
C LEU A 10 14.21 -14.18 -21.72
N THR A 11 14.15 -14.51 -23.00
CA THR A 11 14.31 -15.85 -23.56
C THR A 11 15.68 -16.41 -23.15
N LEU A 12 15.68 -17.51 -22.39
CA LEU A 12 16.91 -18.19 -21.98
C LEU A 12 17.37 -19.16 -23.08
N TYR A 13 18.41 -18.77 -23.80
CA TYR A 13 19.26 -19.71 -24.54
C TYR A 13 20.26 -20.37 -23.58
N HIS A 14 20.44 -21.68 -23.74
CA HIS A 14 21.24 -22.56 -22.90
C HIS A 14 22.70 -22.60 -23.37
N ASN A 15 23.67 -22.39 -22.46
CA ASN A 15 24.85 -23.26 -22.36
C ASN A 15 25.58 -23.06 -21.01
N PRO A 16 26.13 -24.13 -20.39
CA PRO A 16 26.72 -24.11 -19.07
C PRO A 16 28.23 -23.82 -19.13
N HIS A 17 28.84 -23.34 -18.04
CA HIS A 17 30.17 -23.76 -17.57
C HIS A 17 30.55 -23.08 -16.23
N HIS A 18 30.68 -23.91 -15.20
CA HIS A 18 31.75 -23.96 -14.17
C HIS A 18 32.09 -22.79 -13.22
N THR A 19 31.83 -23.07 -11.92
CA THR A 19 32.65 -22.86 -10.69
C THR A 19 33.16 -21.47 -10.29
N ALA A 20 32.80 -21.01 -9.09
CA ALA A 20 33.61 -21.20 -7.86
C ALA A 20 32.99 -20.47 -6.64
N TYR A 21 32.95 -21.18 -5.52
CA TYR A 21 32.64 -20.67 -4.17
C TYR A 21 33.67 -19.62 -3.72
N PHE A 22 33.23 -18.56 -3.03
CA PHE A 22 33.97 -18.05 -1.87
C PHE A 22 33.07 -17.25 -0.92
N SER A 23 32.88 -17.82 0.27
CA SER A 23 32.26 -17.21 1.44
C SER A 23 33.17 -16.13 2.02
N LYS A 24 32.62 -14.94 2.32
CA LYS A 24 33.19 -14.03 3.31
C LYS A 24 32.08 -13.51 4.23
N GLN A 25 32.02 -14.12 5.41
CA GLN A 25 31.34 -13.60 6.59
C GLN A 25 31.92 -12.22 6.94
N VAL A 26 31.06 -11.20 7.05
CA VAL A 26 31.42 -9.90 7.60
C VAL A 26 30.87 -9.81 9.02
N ARG A 27 31.77 -9.78 10.01
CA ARG A 27 31.47 -9.48 11.41
C ARG A 27 31.09 -8.00 11.55
N VAL A 28 29.92 -7.71 12.10
CA VAL A 28 29.53 -6.36 12.51
C VAL A 28 29.83 -6.20 14.01
N ARG A 29 30.78 -5.32 14.35
CA ARG A 29 30.96 -4.81 15.72
C ARG A 29 30.01 -3.62 15.91
N CYS A 30 29.21 -3.67 16.97
CA CYS A 30 28.36 -2.57 17.41
C CYS A 30 29.14 -1.67 18.38
N SER A 31 29.21 -0.37 18.11
CA SER A 31 29.61 0.65 19.09
C SER A 31 28.58 1.76 19.11
N TYR A 32 27.91 1.92 20.24
CA TYR A 32 27.01 3.01 20.55
C TYR A 32 27.74 4.35 20.50
N GLY A 33 27.22 5.31 19.73
CA GLY A 33 27.73 6.67 19.64
C GLY A 33 26.68 7.61 19.07
N LYS A 34 26.15 8.48 19.94
CA LYS A 34 25.16 9.52 19.61
C LYS A 34 25.73 10.50 18.58
N HIS A 35 25.14 10.56 17.39
CA HIS A 35 25.10 11.75 16.54
C HIS A 35 24.01 11.58 15.47
N MET A 36 22.81 12.13 15.71
CA MET A 36 21.78 12.23 14.68
C MET A 36 22.20 13.30 13.67
N LYS A 37 22.91 12.89 12.62
CA LYS A 37 23.06 13.71 11.41
C LYS A 37 21.71 13.71 10.70
N ARG A 38 21.06 14.88 10.60
CA ARG A 38 19.96 15.11 9.64
C ARG A 38 20.54 15.05 8.23
N GLY A 39 20.72 13.84 7.71
CA GLY A 39 20.97 13.60 6.30
C GLY A 39 19.66 13.80 5.56
N GLY A 40 19.47 14.96 4.94
CA GLY A 40 18.41 15.16 3.96
C GLY A 40 18.70 14.27 2.75
N LEU A 41 18.22 13.03 2.79
CA LEU A 41 18.13 12.20 1.60
C LEU A 41 17.04 12.81 0.72
N GLY A 42 17.44 13.74 -0.14
CA GLY A 42 16.57 14.23 -1.21
C GLY A 42 16.06 13.02 -1.99
N ARG A 43 14.74 12.89 -2.08
CA ARG A 43 14.10 11.85 -2.89
C ARG A 43 14.58 12.03 -4.34
N PRO A 44 15.15 10.99 -4.98
CA PRO A 44 15.53 11.09 -6.38
C PRO A 44 14.33 11.58 -7.20
N GLN A 45 14.53 12.61 -8.02
CA GLN A 45 13.50 12.99 -8.97
C GLN A 45 13.22 11.81 -9.90
N ILE A 46 11.95 11.44 -10.02
CA ILE A 46 11.49 10.45 -10.98
C ILE A 46 11.66 11.12 -12.35
N VAL A 47 12.69 10.73 -13.10
CA VAL A 47 12.89 11.18 -14.47
C VAL A 47 11.79 10.57 -15.36
N PRO A 48 11.08 11.37 -16.16
CA PRO A 48 10.17 10.86 -17.18
C PRO A 48 10.92 9.91 -18.11
N SER A 49 10.27 8.82 -18.53
CA SER A 49 10.85 7.87 -19.48
C SER A 49 11.11 8.56 -20.81
N VAL A 50 12.37 8.92 -21.05
CA VAL A 50 12.88 9.38 -22.35
C VAL A 50 12.98 8.16 -23.28
N LEU A 51 11.84 7.70 -23.79
CA LEU A 51 11.78 6.95 -25.05
C LEU A 51 10.35 7.00 -25.62
N GLY A 52 10.00 8.11 -26.27
CA GLY A 52 8.76 8.26 -27.01
C GLY A 52 8.62 9.68 -27.53
N ASN A 53 8.43 9.83 -28.85
CA ASN A 53 8.26 11.11 -29.54
C ASN A 53 7.16 11.98 -28.89
N SER A 54 7.38 13.29 -28.95
CA SER A 54 6.47 14.37 -28.56
C SER A 54 4.98 14.09 -28.86
N ASN A 55 4.14 14.23 -27.83
CA ASN A 55 2.65 14.18 -27.79
C ASN A 55 1.96 12.88 -27.34
N SER A 56 2.63 11.98 -26.63
CA SER A 56 1.93 10.94 -25.83
C SER A 56 2.51 10.86 -24.42
N GLU A 57 2.00 11.70 -23.51
CA GLU A 57 2.22 11.49 -22.07
C GLU A 57 1.37 10.29 -21.65
N GLY A 58 1.96 9.09 -21.63
CA GLY A 58 1.28 7.88 -21.18
C GLY A 58 0.88 7.96 -19.70
N VAL A 59 -0.12 7.17 -19.31
CA VAL A 59 -0.63 7.11 -17.94
C VAL A 59 0.47 6.71 -16.94
N SER A 60 0.69 7.52 -15.91
CA SER A 60 1.56 7.16 -14.79
C SER A 60 0.78 6.45 -13.69
N VAL A 61 1.35 5.37 -13.16
CA VAL A 61 0.78 4.60 -12.06
C VAL A 61 1.57 4.83 -10.78
N PHE A 62 0.90 5.34 -9.76
CA PHE A 62 1.43 5.58 -8.41
C PHE A 62 0.89 4.55 -7.43
N VAL A 63 1.63 4.31 -6.35
CA VAL A 63 1.23 3.39 -5.28
C VAL A 63 1.51 4.02 -3.92
N VAL A 64 0.56 3.86 -3.01
CA VAL A 64 0.69 4.23 -1.59
C VAL A 64 -0.03 3.18 -0.73
N SER A 65 0.42 3.01 0.50
CA SER A 65 -0.18 2.16 1.55
C SER A 65 0.04 2.83 2.91
N ASP A 66 -0.62 2.31 3.95
CA ASP A 66 -0.36 2.68 5.34
C ASP A 66 -0.51 4.20 5.58
N LEU A 67 -1.57 4.80 5.02
CA LEU A 67 -1.83 6.23 5.19
C LEU A 67 -2.20 6.56 6.64
N HIS A 68 -2.95 5.68 7.31
CA HIS A 68 -3.45 5.85 8.68
C HIS A 68 -3.91 7.31 8.98
N THR A 69 -4.87 7.82 8.23
CA THR A 69 -5.29 9.23 8.33
C THR A 69 -6.13 9.57 9.56
N ASP A 70 -6.33 8.62 10.48
CA ASP A 70 -6.74 8.94 11.85
C ASP A 70 -5.70 9.79 12.58
N TYR A 71 -4.41 9.70 12.17
CA TYR A 71 -3.38 10.64 12.58
C TYR A 71 -3.50 11.93 11.78
N ALA A 72 -3.66 13.05 12.49
CA ALA A 72 -3.95 14.35 11.88
C ALA A 72 -2.84 14.80 10.91
N GLU A 73 -1.59 14.49 11.22
CA GLU A 73 -0.43 14.79 10.39
C GLU A 73 -0.47 14.05 9.05
N ASN A 74 -0.93 12.79 9.07
CA ASN A 74 -1.04 11.98 7.86
C ASN A 74 -2.21 12.46 6.99
N LEU A 75 -3.35 12.78 7.60
CA LEU A 75 -4.45 13.42 6.89
C LEU A 75 -4.00 14.74 6.26
N LYS A 76 -3.22 15.54 7.00
CA LYS A 76 -2.69 16.81 6.50
C LYS A 76 -1.79 16.61 5.28
N TRP A 77 -0.98 15.57 5.28
CA TRP A 77 -0.17 15.20 4.12
C TRP A 77 -1.03 14.90 2.88
N VAL A 78 -2.13 14.15 3.04
CA VAL A 78 -3.07 13.87 1.94
C VAL A 78 -3.73 15.15 1.43
N GLU A 79 -4.16 16.05 2.33
CA GLU A 79 -4.75 17.35 1.96
C GLU A 79 -3.79 18.20 1.11
N CYS A 80 -2.49 18.13 1.39
CA CYS A 80 -1.45 18.88 0.69
C CYS A 80 -1.06 18.32 -0.68
N LEU A 81 -1.59 17.15 -1.08
CA LEU A 81 -1.35 16.62 -2.43
C LEU A 81 -1.96 17.56 -3.49
N SER A 82 -1.23 17.76 -4.59
CA SER A 82 -1.66 18.64 -5.69
C SER A 82 -2.92 18.11 -6.36
N ASN A 83 -3.87 19.00 -6.62
CA ASN A 83 -5.11 18.75 -7.36
C ASN A 83 -5.00 18.96 -8.88
N VAL A 84 -3.85 19.43 -9.38
CA VAL A 84 -3.65 19.69 -10.82
C VAL A 84 -2.69 18.68 -11.44
N LYS A 85 -1.64 18.29 -10.70
CA LYS A 85 -0.52 17.52 -11.26
C LYS A 85 -0.89 16.12 -11.73
N HIS A 86 -1.90 15.50 -11.12
CA HIS A 86 -2.15 14.06 -11.25
C HIS A 86 -3.51 13.72 -11.88
N ARG A 87 -4.12 14.70 -12.57
CA ARG A 87 -5.48 14.56 -13.12
C ARG A 87 -5.62 13.55 -14.26
N ASN A 88 -4.52 12.97 -14.75
CA ASN A 88 -4.51 11.93 -15.78
C ASN A 88 -3.85 10.63 -15.28
N ASP A 89 -3.52 10.57 -13.98
CA ASP A 89 -2.74 9.48 -13.39
C ASP A 89 -3.61 8.48 -12.63
N VAL A 90 -3.05 7.29 -12.42
CA VAL A 90 -3.64 6.23 -11.60
C VAL A 90 -2.95 6.21 -10.22
N LEU A 91 -3.74 6.08 -9.16
CA LEU A 91 -3.25 5.81 -7.80
C LEU A 91 -3.76 4.46 -7.30
N LEU A 92 -2.85 3.59 -6.87
CA LEU A 92 -3.16 2.36 -6.14
C LEU A 92 -3.00 2.60 -4.64
N VAL A 93 -4.07 2.37 -3.87
CA VAL A 93 -4.10 2.48 -2.41
C VAL A 93 -4.14 1.06 -1.83
N ALA A 94 -2.99 0.57 -1.40
CA ALA A 94 -2.77 -0.81 -0.98
C ALA A 94 -2.95 -0.99 0.54
N GLY A 95 -4.13 -0.63 1.05
CA GLY A 95 -4.54 -0.89 2.43
C GLY A 95 -4.05 0.11 3.47
N ASP A 96 -4.62 -0.04 4.67
CA ASP A 96 -4.33 0.69 5.90
C ASP A 96 -4.48 2.21 5.72
N VAL A 97 -5.64 2.61 5.19
CA VAL A 97 -6.02 4.00 4.96
C VAL A 97 -6.43 4.68 6.26
N ALA A 98 -7.41 4.12 6.97
CA ALA A 98 -7.92 4.66 8.22
C ALA A 98 -8.75 3.60 8.98
N GLU A 99 -8.66 3.62 10.30
CA GLU A 99 -9.51 2.80 11.17
C GLU A 99 -10.93 3.37 11.22
N THR A 100 -11.13 4.69 11.26
CA THR A 100 -12.51 5.22 11.33
C THR A 100 -13.12 5.41 9.95
N TYR A 101 -14.39 5.01 9.79
CA TYR A 101 -15.11 5.13 8.53
C TYR A 101 -15.19 6.58 8.01
N SER A 102 -15.40 7.54 8.92
CA SER A 102 -15.43 8.95 8.54
C SER A 102 -14.11 9.43 7.93
N LYS A 103 -12.96 9.01 8.50
CA LYS A 103 -11.64 9.36 7.99
C LYS A 103 -11.32 8.61 6.70
N PHE A 104 -11.74 7.36 6.59
CA PHE A 104 -11.63 6.60 5.35
C PHE A 104 -12.35 7.32 4.20
N VAL A 105 -13.64 7.66 4.38
CA VAL A 105 -14.45 8.34 3.35
C VAL A 105 -13.84 9.68 2.95
N LEU A 106 -13.40 10.47 3.93
CA LEU A 106 -12.72 11.74 3.68
C LEU A 106 -11.45 11.55 2.85
N THR A 107 -10.60 10.59 3.24
CA THR A 107 -9.32 10.33 2.59
C THR A 107 -9.51 9.86 1.15
N MET A 108 -10.42 8.90 0.93
CA MET A 108 -10.69 8.37 -0.40
C MET A 108 -11.31 9.43 -1.33
N SER A 109 -12.17 10.30 -0.80
CA SER A 109 -12.71 11.45 -1.55
C SER A 109 -11.58 12.41 -1.97
N LEU A 110 -10.70 12.78 -1.05
CA LEU A 110 -9.55 13.65 -1.35
C LEU A 110 -8.63 13.05 -2.41
N LEU A 111 -8.33 11.75 -2.33
CA LEU A 111 -7.51 11.08 -3.33
C LEU A 111 -8.21 11.05 -4.69
N LYS A 112 -9.52 10.76 -4.72
CA LYS A 112 -10.30 10.72 -5.95
C LYS A 112 -10.43 12.08 -6.64
N GLU A 113 -10.44 13.18 -5.88
CA GLU A 113 -10.40 14.54 -6.44
C GLU A 113 -9.07 14.87 -7.14
N ARG A 114 -7.99 14.15 -6.80
CA ARG A 114 -6.61 14.47 -7.23
C ARG A 114 -6.10 13.56 -8.34
N PHE A 115 -6.64 12.35 -8.46
CA PHE A 115 -6.25 11.33 -9.43
C PHE A 115 -7.45 10.88 -10.26
N GLU A 116 -7.23 10.66 -11.57
CA GLU A 116 -8.30 10.22 -12.47
C GLU A 116 -8.82 8.84 -12.08
N HIS A 117 -7.90 7.92 -11.78
CA HIS A 117 -8.23 6.57 -11.33
C HIS A 117 -7.64 6.33 -9.96
N VAL A 118 -8.46 5.84 -9.03
CA VAL A 118 -8.01 5.40 -7.71
C VAL A 118 -8.48 3.98 -7.51
N PHE A 119 -7.55 3.06 -7.24
CA PHE A 119 -7.83 1.68 -6.90
C PHE A 119 -7.58 1.45 -5.42
N TYR A 120 -8.38 0.60 -4.79
CA TYR A 120 -8.28 0.30 -3.37
C TYR A 120 -8.30 -1.20 -3.09
N VAL A 121 -7.43 -1.62 -2.19
CA VAL A 121 -7.45 -2.93 -1.53
C VAL A 121 -7.50 -2.68 -0.02
N PRO A 122 -8.38 -3.36 0.74
CA PRO A 122 -8.45 -3.20 2.19
C PRO A 122 -7.24 -3.78 2.89
N GLY A 123 -6.73 -3.06 3.89
CA GLY A 123 -5.78 -3.56 4.88
C GLY A 123 -6.48 -4.01 6.16
N ASN A 124 -5.72 -4.59 7.08
CA ASN A 124 -6.24 -5.05 8.37
C ASN A 124 -6.75 -3.89 9.24
N HIS A 125 -6.06 -2.75 9.22
CA HIS A 125 -6.39 -1.60 10.05
C HIS A 125 -7.73 -0.98 9.61
N ASP A 126 -8.02 -1.02 8.31
CA ASP A 126 -9.29 -0.56 7.76
C ASP A 126 -10.48 -1.34 8.34
N LEU A 127 -10.27 -2.59 8.77
CA LEU A 127 -11.34 -3.47 9.28
C LEU A 127 -11.45 -3.51 10.81
N TRP A 128 -10.61 -2.80 11.56
CA TRP A 128 -10.71 -2.77 13.02
C TRP A 128 -11.98 -2.04 13.49
N CYS A 129 -12.80 -2.69 14.33
CA CYS A 129 -14.05 -2.11 14.81
C CYS A 129 -13.94 -1.29 16.11
N ARG A 130 -12.73 -0.85 16.51
CA ARG A 130 -12.49 -0.31 17.86
C ARG A 130 -12.83 1.18 17.99
N ARG A 131 -12.38 2.01 17.05
CA ARG A 131 -12.55 3.48 17.11
C ARG A 131 -13.89 4.00 16.60
N ASP A 132 -14.63 3.20 15.82
CA ASP A 132 -15.92 3.61 15.26
C ASP A 132 -17.10 3.48 16.24
N GLY A 133 -16.84 3.18 17.52
CA GLY A 133 -17.85 3.21 18.58
C GLY A 133 -18.99 2.22 18.36
N GLN A 134 -18.73 0.91 18.46
CA GLN A 134 -19.73 -0.18 18.42
C GLN A 134 -20.74 -0.17 17.24
N ASN A 135 -20.49 0.63 16.19
CA ASN A 135 -21.45 0.86 15.11
C ASN A 135 -21.48 -0.25 14.03
N TYR A 136 -20.63 -1.26 14.14
CA TYR A 136 -20.64 -2.44 13.27
C TYR A 136 -20.79 -3.69 14.12
N VAL A 137 -21.54 -4.64 13.59
CA VAL A 137 -21.69 -5.99 14.13
C VAL A 137 -20.34 -6.72 14.04
N ASP A 138 -19.64 -6.61 12.92
CA ASP A 138 -18.36 -7.28 12.67
C ASP A 138 -17.51 -6.61 11.57
N SER A 139 -16.35 -7.20 11.26
CA SER A 139 -15.44 -6.76 10.21
C SER A 139 -15.97 -6.97 8.78
N LEU A 140 -16.89 -7.92 8.55
CA LEU A 140 -17.51 -8.13 7.24
C LEU A 140 -18.48 -7.00 6.92
N GLU A 141 -19.31 -6.61 7.88
CA GLU A 141 -20.22 -5.47 7.73
C GLU A 141 -19.42 -4.19 7.46
N LYS A 142 -18.34 -3.99 8.20
CA LYS A 142 -17.45 -2.85 7.97
C LYS A 142 -16.83 -2.88 6.58
N LEU A 143 -16.30 -4.03 6.15
CA LEU A 143 -15.77 -4.21 4.80
C LEU A 143 -16.81 -3.84 3.74
N SER A 144 -18.05 -4.35 3.86
CA SER A 144 -19.15 -4.02 2.95
C SER A 144 -19.38 -2.51 2.87
N LYS A 145 -19.43 -1.82 4.01
CA LYS A 145 -19.63 -0.37 4.06
C LYS A 145 -18.49 0.41 3.42
N LEU A 146 -17.23 -0.03 3.60
CA LEU A 146 -16.07 0.58 2.94
C LEU A 146 -16.13 0.41 1.42
N LEU A 147 -16.45 -0.78 0.93
CA LEU A 147 -16.60 -1.05 -0.51
C LEU A 147 -17.75 -0.24 -1.11
N ASP A 148 -18.88 -0.13 -0.40
CA ASP A 148 -20.00 0.72 -0.81
C ASP A 148 -19.62 2.20 -0.86
N ALA A 149 -18.79 2.67 0.09
CA ALA A 149 -18.26 4.03 0.06
C ALA A 149 -17.33 4.24 -1.14
N CYS A 150 -16.42 3.31 -1.43
CA CYS A 150 -15.57 3.35 -2.61
C CYS A 150 -16.41 3.46 -3.89
N LYS A 151 -17.45 2.63 -4.02
CA LYS A 151 -18.38 2.67 -5.16
C LYS A 151 -19.06 4.03 -5.32
N ARG A 152 -19.54 4.63 -4.22
CA ARG A 152 -20.17 5.97 -4.25
C ARG A 152 -19.20 7.09 -4.63
N ILE A 153 -17.94 6.99 -4.18
CA ILE A 153 -16.89 7.99 -4.47
C ILE A 153 -16.34 7.82 -5.90
N GLY A 154 -16.46 6.63 -6.50
CA GLY A 154 -15.85 6.31 -7.80
C GLY A 154 -14.40 5.80 -7.66
N VAL A 155 -14.10 5.18 -6.53
CA VAL A 155 -12.87 4.40 -6.30
C VAL A 155 -13.11 2.97 -6.76
N GLU A 156 -12.18 2.46 -7.56
CA GLU A 156 -12.22 1.14 -8.15
C GLU A 156 -11.75 0.07 -7.15
N THR A 157 -12.52 -1.00 -7.01
CA THR A 157 -12.17 -2.17 -6.19
C THR A 157 -12.21 -3.46 -7.00
N ASN A 158 -12.48 -3.36 -8.31
CA ASN A 158 -12.57 -4.47 -9.25
C ASN A 158 -11.44 -4.40 -10.29
N PRO A 159 -11.14 -5.50 -10.98
CA PRO A 159 -10.18 -5.50 -12.07
C PRO A 159 -10.59 -4.55 -13.20
N LYS A 160 -9.62 -3.82 -13.76
CA LYS A 160 -9.85 -2.87 -14.86
C LYS A 160 -8.57 -2.70 -15.68
N VAL A 161 -8.74 -2.47 -16.97
CA VAL A 161 -7.65 -2.10 -17.88
C VAL A 161 -7.70 -0.59 -18.10
N ILE A 162 -6.58 0.08 -17.87
CA ILE A 162 -6.37 1.51 -18.16
C ILE A 162 -5.26 1.58 -19.21
N ASP A 163 -5.58 2.09 -20.40
CA ASP A 163 -4.75 1.97 -21.60
C ASP A 163 -4.29 0.51 -21.83
N GLU A 164 -3.00 0.24 -21.78
CA GLU A 164 -2.39 -1.08 -21.97
C GLU A 164 -2.07 -1.78 -20.63
N VAL A 165 -2.50 -1.22 -19.50
CA VAL A 165 -2.17 -1.71 -18.16
C VAL A 165 -3.40 -2.33 -17.49
N GLY A 166 -3.33 -3.63 -17.23
CA GLY A 166 -4.32 -4.35 -16.41
C GLY A 166 -4.03 -4.21 -14.92
N ILE A 167 -5.00 -3.73 -14.14
CA ILE A 167 -4.93 -3.59 -12.68
C ILE A 167 -5.95 -4.54 -12.06
N VAL A 168 -5.48 -5.37 -11.12
CA VAL A 168 -6.30 -6.41 -10.45
C VAL A 168 -6.15 -6.23 -8.94
N PRO A 169 -7.08 -5.53 -8.26
CA PRO A 169 -7.12 -5.47 -6.80
C PRO A 169 -7.40 -6.87 -6.23
N LEU A 170 -6.57 -7.32 -5.28
CA LEU A 170 -6.70 -8.65 -4.68
C LEU A 170 -6.96 -8.54 -3.18
N PHE A 171 -8.09 -9.06 -2.71
CA PHE A 171 -8.40 -9.13 -1.28
C PHE A 171 -7.73 -10.37 -0.68
N SER A 172 -6.42 -10.28 -0.49
CA SER A 172 -5.59 -11.38 -0.02
C SER A 172 -5.38 -11.25 1.49
N TRP A 173 -6.09 -12.08 2.25
CA TRP A 173 -5.92 -12.18 3.69
C TRP A 173 -4.87 -13.23 4.05
N TYR A 174 -4.32 -13.12 5.25
CA TYR A 174 -3.35 -14.08 5.78
C TYR A 174 -4.05 -15.32 6.34
N HIS A 175 -3.31 -16.41 6.41
CA HIS A 175 -3.73 -17.66 7.04
C HIS A 175 -2.81 -17.94 8.22
N GLU A 176 -3.36 -18.44 9.32
CA GLU A 176 -2.62 -18.74 10.56
C GLU A 176 -1.40 -19.64 10.33
N SER A 177 -1.44 -20.51 9.31
CA SER A 177 -0.31 -21.39 8.95
C SER A 177 0.97 -20.67 8.54
N PHE A 178 0.89 -19.37 8.23
CA PHE A 178 2.04 -18.54 7.92
C PHE A 178 2.69 -17.96 9.17
N ASP A 179 2.00 -17.96 10.32
CA ASP A 179 2.56 -17.58 11.60
C ASP A 179 3.27 -18.79 12.24
N LYS A 180 4.58 -18.87 12.02
CA LYS A 180 5.44 -19.95 12.53
C LYS A 180 6.39 -19.49 13.62
N GLU A 181 6.36 -18.21 13.96
CA GLU A 181 7.24 -17.65 14.97
C GLU A 181 6.72 -18.00 16.37
N LYS A 182 7.61 -17.95 17.36
CA LYS A 182 7.19 -18.17 18.74
C LYS A 182 6.58 -16.89 19.28
N ASP A 183 5.49 -17.04 20.03
CA ASP A 183 4.89 -15.92 20.75
C ASP A 183 5.93 -15.15 21.57
N ILE A 184 5.89 -13.82 21.44
CA ILE A 184 6.74 -12.94 22.22
C ILE A 184 6.14 -12.85 23.63
N THR A 185 6.76 -13.54 24.58
CA THR A 185 6.36 -13.51 25.98
C THR A 185 6.68 -12.14 26.62
N GLY A 186 5.79 -11.64 27.46
CA GLY A 186 6.03 -10.42 28.26
C GLY A 186 5.52 -9.11 27.63
N PHE A 187 5.01 -9.15 26.39
CA PHE A 187 4.31 -8.04 25.77
C PHE A 187 2.87 -8.44 25.46
N ARG A 188 1.90 -7.57 25.76
CA ARG A 188 0.50 -7.77 25.37
C ARG A 188 0.33 -7.33 23.92
N ILE A 189 0.60 -8.23 22.99
CA ILE A 189 0.26 -8.04 21.58
C ILE A 189 -1.24 -8.32 21.42
N PRO A 190 -2.05 -7.38 20.90
CA PRO A 190 -3.45 -7.65 20.62
C PRO A 190 -3.59 -8.87 19.70
N SER A 191 -4.47 -9.82 20.06
CA SER A 191 -4.59 -11.10 19.35
C SER A 191 -5.10 -10.92 17.92
N LEU A 192 -4.76 -11.86 17.03
CA LEU A 192 -5.28 -11.96 15.65
C LEU A 192 -6.82 -11.99 15.58
N GLU A 193 -7.48 -12.39 16.67
CA GLU A 193 -8.94 -12.34 16.83
C GLU A 193 -9.48 -10.91 16.73
N MET A 194 -8.66 -9.88 16.97
CA MET A 194 -9.06 -8.48 16.80
C MET A 194 -9.16 -8.04 15.34
N VAL A 195 -8.56 -8.81 14.41
CA VAL A 195 -8.65 -8.56 12.96
C VAL A 195 -9.69 -9.46 12.30
N THR A 196 -10.11 -10.54 12.97
CA THR A 196 -10.84 -11.64 12.34
C THR A 196 -12.13 -11.92 13.10
N ILE A 197 -13.09 -11.00 13.06
CA ILE A 197 -14.52 -11.39 13.16
C ILE A 197 -14.96 -11.80 11.74
N LEU A 198 -14.22 -12.73 11.14
CA LEU A 198 -14.51 -13.28 9.81
C LEU A 198 -14.92 -14.76 9.86
N LEU A 199 -14.64 -15.48 10.97
CA LEU A 199 -14.65 -16.95 10.97
C LEU A 199 -15.28 -17.61 12.21
N ASN A 200 -16.19 -16.95 12.92
CA ASN A 200 -17.02 -17.60 13.95
C ASN A 200 -18.50 -17.62 13.53
N SER A 201 -18.78 -18.11 12.32
CA SER A 201 -20.14 -18.44 11.84
C SER A 201 -20.14 -19.78 11.14
#